data_AF-A3HSM1-F1
#
_entry.id   AF-A3HSM1-F1
#
_cell.length_a   1.000
_cell.length_b   1.000
_cell.length_c   1.000
_cell.angle_alpha   90.00
_cell.angle_beta   90.00
_cell.angle_gamma   90.00
#
_symmetry.space_group_name_H-M   'P 1'
#
loop_
_entity.id
_entity.type
_entity.pdbx_description
1 polymer ?
#
loop_
_entity_poly.entity_id
_entity_poly.type
_entity_poly.pdbx_seq_one_letter_code
_entity_poly.pdbx_strand_id
1 'polypeptide(L)'
;MDFGNIIYLIAVIGYFIYQISKNRKSGQSPEGTEQEGETPSRPTTFEDLMREIREAQNPEAARPKPQAPKPEPVYQDRRYQREEKADDEISYYDGAYEKAKSAAQKAVPISQIDFSDVGPDSIEPVKKKKVNRYAELMKDPQSVKDAVVLSEIINRKHF
;
A
#
# COMPACT_ATOMS: atom_id res chain seq x y z
N MET A 1 24.65 -0.52 -35.61
CA MET A 1 24.14 0.83 -35.26
C MET A 1 24.94 1.81 -36.08
N ASP A 2 24.31 2.49 -37.03
CA ASP A 2 25.02 3.38 -37.95
C ASP A 2 25.61 4.58 -37.23
N PHE A 3 26.79 5.02 -37.67
CA PHE A 3 27.49 6.16 -37.08
C PHE A 3 26.62 7.44 -37.10
N GLY A 4 25.78 7.61 -38.12
CA GLY A 4 24.80 8.70 -38.20
C GLY A 4 23.74 8.64 -37.10
N ASN A 5 23.26 7.45 -36.74
CA ASN A 5 22.27 7.28 -35.67
C ASN A 5 22.89 7.57 -34.30
N ILE A 6 24.17 7.22 -34.12
CA ILE A 6 24.92 7.51 -32.90
C ILE A 6 25.12 9.03 -32.74
N ILE A 7 25.51 9.74 -33.81
CA ILE A 7 25.63 11.20 -33.80
C ILE A 7 24.29 11.87 -33.51
N TYR A 8 23.21 11.42 -34.16
CA TYR A 8 21.87 11.96 -33.93
C TYR A 8 21.42 11.78 -32.47
N LEU A 9 21.65 10.60 -31.88
CA LEU A 9 21.34 10.33 -30.48
C LEU A 9 22.10 11.26 -29.54
N ILE A 10 23.40 11.48 -29.78
CA ILE A 10 24.24 12.40 -29.01
C ILE A 10 23.72 13.84 -29.13
N ALA A 11 23.31 14.27 -30.33
CA ALA A 11 22.78 15.61 -30.56
C ALA A 11 21.44 15.85 -29.81
N VAL A 12 20.53 14.87 -29.82
CA VAL A 12 19.25 14.95 -29.09
C VAL A 12 19.47 15.01 -27.57
N ILE A 13 20.34 14.15 -27.04
CA ILE A 13 20.68 14.15 -25.61
C ILE A 13 21.35 15.48 -25.21
N GLY A 14 22.29 15.96 -26.02
CA GLY A 14 22.95 17.25 -25.80
C GLY A 14 21.97 18.43 -25.82
N TYR A 15 21.02 18.44 -26.75
CA TYR A 15 19.97 19.45 -26.82
C TYR A 15 19.08 19.44 -25.57
N PHE A 16 18.71 18.26 -25.08
CA PHE A 16 17.87 18.12 -23.89
C PHE A 16 18.57 18.62 -22.62
N ILE A 17 19.85 18.28 -22.45
CA ILE A 17 20.68 18.77 -21.35
C ILE A 17 20.86 20.30 -21.45
N TYR A 18 21.06 20.83 -22.66
CA TYR A 18 21.14 22.27 -22.91
C TYR A 18 19.82 22.98 -22.55
N GLN A 19 18.67 22.41 -22.90
CA GLN A 19 17.36 22.98 -22.61
C GLN A 19 17.08 23.02 -21.11
N ILE A 20 17.39 21.94 -20.37
CA ILE A 20 17.28 21.91 -18.91
C ILE A 20 18.25 22.91 -18.25
N SER A 21 19.48 23.02 -18.76
CA SER A 21 20.49 23.94 -18.20
C SER A 21 20.17 25.42 -18.48
N LYS A 22 19.65 25.74 -19.68
CA LYS A 22 19.24 27.10 -20.04
C LYS A 22 18.05 27.58 -19.21
N ASN A 23 17.07 26.71 -18.99
CA ASN A 23 15.87 27.04 -18.20
C ASN A 23 16.16 27.22 -16.71
N ARG A 24 17.33 26.78 -16.20
CA ARG A 24 17.74 26.99 -14.80
C ARG A 24 18.43 28.33 -14.55
N LYS A 25 18.91 29.03 -15.59
CA LYS A 25 19.55 30.36 -15.45
C LYS A 25 18.59 31.52 -15.71
N SER A 26 17.50 31.29 -16.43
CA SER A 26 16.37 32.21 -16.49
C SER A 26 15.33 31.78 -15.45
N GLY A 27 15.38 32.38 -14.27
CA GLY A 27 14.32 32.27 -13.26
C GLY A 27 13.03 32.96 -13.72
N GLN A 28 12.44 32.45 -14.80
CA GLN A 28 11.21 32.97 -15.37
C GLN A 28 10.25 31.79 -15.53
N SER A 29 9.46 31.59 -14.48
CA SER A 29 8.15 30.93 -14.60
C SER A 29 7.39 31.63 -15.74
N PRO A 30 6.65 30.90 -16.59
CA PRO A 30 5.67 31.55 -17.44
C PRO A 30 4.62 32.17 -16.53
N GLU A 31 4.71 33.48 -16.43
CA GLU A 31 3.78 34.38 -15.79
C GLU A 31 2.43 34.26 -16.52
N GLY A 32 1.44 33.80 -15.77
CA GLY A 32 0.06 33.66 -16.21
C GLY A 32 -0.84 34.07 -15.05
N THR A 33 -1.45 35.23 -15.22
CA THR A 33 -2.65 35.72 -14.53
C THR A 33 -2.41 36.51 -13.24
N GLU A 34 -2.36 37.83 -13.43
CA GLU A 34 -2.86 38.84 -12.49
C GLU A 34 -4.23 38.42 -11.94
N GLN A 35 -4.33 38.23 -10.63
CA GLN A 35 -5.59 38.35 -9.89
C GLN A 35 -5.29 39.07 -8.57
N GLU A 36 -5.63 40.36 -8.55
CA GLU A 36 -6.07 41.01 -7.32
C GLU A 36 -7.27 40.24 -6.76
N GLY A 37 -7.14 39.80 -5.52
CA GLY A 37 -8.17 39.12 -4.76
C GLY A 37 -7.64 38.91 -3.35
N GLU A 38 -8.25 39.60 -2.40
CA GLU A 38 -7.92 39.66 -0.97
C GLU A 38 -7.42 38.31 -0.42
N THR A 39 -6.19 38.30 0.09
CA THR A 39 -5.71 37.18 0.89
C THR A 39 -6.02 37.48 2.36
N PRO A 40 -6.82 36.66 3.07
CA PRO A 40 -6.74 36.66 4.51
C PRO A 40 -5.31 36.22 4.86
N SER A 41 -4.67 36.95 5.77
CA SER A 41 -3.27 36.79 6.15
C SER A 41 -2.92 35.32 6.38
N ARG A 42 -1.98 34.79 5.58
CA ARG A 42 -1.38 33.47 5.84
C ARG A 42 -0.79 33.49 7.26
N PRO A 43 -1.08 32.49 8.12
CA PRO A 43 -0.48 32.41 9.45
C PRO A 43 1.04 32.32 9.32
N THR A 44 1.76 33.31 9.85
CA THR A 44 3.23 33.40 9.77
C THR A 44 3.93 32.57 10.84
N THR A 45 3.17 31.95 11.74
CA THR A 45 3.68 31.13 12.84
C THR A 45 3.01 29.76 12.88
N PHE A 46 3.75 28.76 13.37
CA PHE A 46 3.27 27.37 13.46
C PHE A 46 2.05 27.23 14.37
N GLU A 47 1.97 28.04 15.44
CA GLU A 47 0.83 28.05 16.35
C GLU A 47 -0.46 28.48 15.64
N ASP A 48 -0.36 29.47 14.77
CA ASP A 48 -1.49 30.02 14.02
C ASP A 48 -1.93 29.05 12.90
N LEU A 49 -0.98 28.33 12.30
CA LEU A 49 -1.25 27.23 11.36
C LEU A 49 -1.96 26.04 12.05
N MET A 50 -1.54 25.70 13.27
CA MET A 50 -2.17 24.64 14.06
C MET A 50 -3.58 25.04 14.53
N ARG A 51 -3.80 26.33 14.79
CA ARG A 51 -5.12 26.88 15.13
C ARG A 51 -6.08 26.82 13.95
N GLU A 52 -5.63 27.23 12.76
CA GLU A 52 -6.42 27.17 11.53
C GLU A 52 -6.82 25.73 11.17
N ILE A 53 -5.90 24.76 11.31
CA ILE A 53 -6.21 23.34 11.08
C ILE A 53 -7.29 22.84 12.06
N ARG A 54 -7.25 23.26 13.32
CA ARG A 54 -8.27 22.88 14.33
C ARG A 54 -9.62 23.53 14.06
N GLU A 55 -9.64 24.78 13.61
CA GLU A 55 -10.87 25.50 13.24
C GLU A 55 -11.48 24.92 11.95
N ALA A 56 -10.65 24.60 10.95
CA ALA A 56 -11.09 23.94 9.71
C ALA A 56 -11.61 22.52 9.93
N GLN A 57 -11.08 21.80 10.91
CA GLN A 57 -11.57 20.47 11.31
C GLN A 57 -12.83 20.52 12.17
N ASN A 58 -13.20 21.68 12.72
CA ASN A 58 -14.37 21.81 13.59
C ASN A 58 -15.29 22.99 13.18
N PRO A 59 -15.84 22.99 11.95
CA PRO A 59 -16.67 24.09 11.46
C PRO A 59 -18.04 24.21 12.17
N GLU A 60 -18.38 23.31 13.08
CA GLU A 60 -19.65 23.36 13.80
C GLU A 60 -19.49 22.66 15.16
N ALA A 61 -19.27 23.43 16.23
CA ALA A 61 -19.90 23.11 17.51
C ALA A 61 -21.41 23.37 17.38
N ALA A 62 -22.06 22.68 16.44
CA ALA A 62 -23.50 22.64 16.32
C ALA A 62 -24.03 21.93 17.55
N ARG A 63 -24.86 22.67 18.28
CA ARG A 63 -25.69 22.29 19.42
C ARG A 63 -26.06 20.79 19.39
N PRO A 64 -25.99 20.07 20.52
CA PRO A 64 -26.40 18.68 20.56
C PRO A 64 -27.85 18.55 20.11
N LYS A 65 -28.07 17.94 18.95
CA LYS A 65 -29.41 17.54 18.50
C LYS A 65 -29.98 16.56 19.56
N PRO A 66 -31.27 16.67 19.94
CA PRO A 66 -31.88 15.72 20.86
C PRO A 66 -31.69 14.31 20.31
N GLN A 67 -31.10 13.41 21.11
CA GLN A 67 -30.98 12.00 20.76
C GLN A 67 -32.38 11.41 20.63
N ALA A 68 -32.74 10.96 19.43
CA ALA A 68 -33.92 10.13 19.24
C ALA A 68 -33.77 8.84 20.08
N PRO A 69 -34.86 8.30 20.67
CA PRO A 69 -34.78 7.08 21.45
C PRO A 69 -34.26 5.94 20.58
N LYS A 70 -33.22 5.25 21.08
CA LYS A 70 -32.67 4.06 20.42
C LYS A 70 -33.74 2.97 20.41
N PRO A 71 -34.06 2.36 19.26
CA PRO A 71 -34.94 1.21 19.23
C PRO A 71 -34.31 0.04 19.99
N GLU A 72 -35.12 -0.66 20.79
CA GLU A 72 -34.70 -1.88 21.48
C GLU A 72 -34.36 -2.98 20.45
N PRO A 73 -33.29 -3.75 20.66
CA PRO A 73 -32.91 -4.81 19.73
C PRO A 73 -33.94 -5.94 19.77
N VAL A 74 -34.65 -6.15 18.67
CA VAL A 74 -35.49 -7.34 18.46
C VAL A 74 -34.57 -8.53 18.19
N TYR A 75 -34.42 -9.42 19.16
CA TYR A 75 -33.71 -10.69 18.97
C TYR A 75 -34.57 -11.62 18.11
N GLN A 76 -34.26 -11.70 16.81
CA GLN A 76 -34.77 -12.77 15.95
C GLN A 76 -33.99 -14.05 16.26
N ASP A 77 -34.65 -15.03 16.86
CA ASP A 77 -34.12 -16.38 17.02
C ASP A 77 -34.06 -17.07 15.64
N ARG A 78 -33.00 -16.79 14.89
CA ARG A 78 -32.73 -17.48 13.62
C ARG A 78 -32.12 -18.84 13.94
N ARG A 79 -32.97 -19.86 13.98
CA ARG A 79 -32.49 -21.25 13.93
C ARG A 79 -31.85 -21.50 12.57
N TYR A 80 -30.53 -21.55 12.55
CA TYR A 80 -29.76 -21.92 11.37
C TYR A 80 -29.94 -23.43 11.10
N GLN A 81 -30.64 -23.78 10.02
CA GLN A 81 -30.50 -25.13 9.45
C GLN A 81 -29.11 -25.21 8.82
N ARG A 82 -28.25 -26.06 9.40
CA ARG A 82 -26.93 -26.38 8.84
C ARG A 82 -27.15 -27.27 7.62
N GLU A 83 -27.07 -26.69 6.44
CA GLU A 83 -26.92 -27.48 5.21
C GLU A 83 -25.51 -28.09 5.21
N GLU A 84 -25.41 -29.38 5.51
CA GLU A 84 -24.18 -30.16 5.31
C GLU A 84 -23.98 -30.37 3.81
N LYS A 85 -23.45 -29.34 3.14
CA LYS A 85 -22.89 -29.52 1.80
C LYS A 85 -21.62 -30.32 1.98
N ALA A 86 -21.56 -31.50 1.34
CA ALA A 86 -20.34 -32.28 1.22
C ALA A 86 -19.37 -31.45 0.36
N ASP A 87 -18.61 -30.60 1.03
CA ASP A 87 -17.59 -29.78 0.42
C ASP A 87 -16.35 -30.65 0.19
N ASP A 88 -15.89 -30.73 -1.05
CA ASP A 88 -14.75 -31.57 -1.42
C ASP A 88 -13.50 -31.20 -0.60
N GLU A 89 -13.40 -29.96 -0.14
CA GLU A 89 -12.33 -29.47 0.75
C GLU A 89 -12.31 -30.19 2.11
N ILE A 90 -13.46 -30.56 2.68
CA ILE A 90 -13.53 -31.26 3.97
C ILE A 90 -12.93 -32.67 3.84
N SER A 91 -13.15 -33.32 2.69
CA SER A 91 -12.61 -34.66 2.41
C SER A 91 -11.07 -34.65 2.30
N TYR A 92 -10.48 -33.56 1.82
CA TYR A 92 -9.04 -33.41 1.69
C TYR A 92 -8.32 -33.40 3.06
N TYR A 93 -8.98 -32.86 4.09
CA TYR A 93 -8.44 -32.77 5.44
C TYR A 93 -8.83 -33.95 6.34
N ASP A 94 -9.65 -34.89 5.85
CA ASP A 94 -10.05 -36.05 6.63
C ASP A 94 -8.82 -36.94 6.94
N GLY A 95 -8.66 -37.29 8.22
CA GLY A 95 -7.50 -38.02 8.72
C GLY A 95 -6.17 -37.23 8.80
N ALA A 96 -6.15 -35.94 8.43
CA ALA A 96 -4.95 -35.10 8.61
C ALA A 96 -4.58 -34.95 10.09
N TYR A 97 -5.60 -34.85 10.96
CA TYR A 97 -5.42 -34.77 12.41
C TYR A 97 -4.75 -36.03 12.98
N GLU A 98 -5.22 -37.22 12.60
CA GLU A 98 -4.64 -38.48 13.09
C GLU A 98 -3.20 -38.68 12.59
N LYS A 99 -2.91 -38.29 11.34
CA LYS A 99 -1.55 -38.27 10.81
C LYS A 99 -0.65 -37.34 11.62
N ALA A 100 -1.10 -36.10 11.89
CA ALA A 100 -0.35 -35.13 12.69
C ALA A 100 -0.11 -35.60 14.13
N LYS A 101 -1.12 -36.22 14.75
CA LYS A 101 -1.03 -36.79 16.10
C LYS A 101 -0.02 -37.94 16.16
N SER A 102 -0.05 -38.85 15.18
CA SER A 102 0.92 -39.94 15.10
C SER A 102 2.35 -39.43 14.83
N ALA A 103 2.50 -38.35 14.06
CA ALA A 103 3.79 -37.72 13.82
C ALA A 103 4.32 -37.03 15.09
N ALA A 104 3.45 -36.36 15.85
CA ALA A 104 3.81 -35.74 17.12
C ALA A 104 4.23 -36.77 18.18
N GLN A 105 3.60 -37.95 18.21
CA GLN A 105 3.99 -39.05 19.10
C GLN A 105 5.32 -39.70 18.71
N LYS A 106 5.68 -39.67 17.43
CA LYS A 106 6.96 -40.17 16.90
C LYS A 106 8.07 -39.11 16.92
N ALA A 107 7.73 -37.86 17.20
CA ALA A 107 8.69 -36.78 17.24
C ALA A 107 9.62 -36.95 18.44
N VAL A 108 10.91 -36.79 18.18
CA VAL A 108 11.96 -36.78 19.19
C VAL A 108 11.74 -35.55 20.09
N PRO A 109 11.83 -35.67 21.43
CA PRO A 109 11.69 -34.52 22.32
C PRO A 109 12.75 -33.47 21.98
N ILE A 110 12.35 -32.19 22.04
CA ILE A 110 13.19 -31.04 21.62
C ILE A 110 14.56 -31.03 22.31
N SER A 111 14.65 -31.62 23.51
CA SER A 111 15.89 -31.78 24.28
C SER A 111 16.93 -32.72 23.67
N GLN A 112 16.57 -33.53 22.67
CA GLN A 112 17.46 -34.47 21.96
C GLN A 112 17.76 -34.02 20.52
N ILE A 113 17.31 -32.82 20.14
CA ILE A 113 17.57 -32.25 18.81
C ILE A 113 18.90 -31.50 18.88
N ASP A 114 19.94 -32.04 18.25
CA ASP A 114 21.20 -31.35 18.06
C ASP A 114 21.04 -30.32 16.92
N PHE A 115 21.02 -29.04 17.29
CA PHE A 115 20.90 -27.92 16.34
C PHE A 115 22.24 -27.52 15.70
N SER A 116 23.32 -28.25 15.99
CA SER A 116 24.67 -27.97 15.48
C SER A 116 24.80 -28.12 13.96
N ASP A 117 23.89 -28.86 13.32
CA ASP A 117 23.89 -29.08 11.87
C ASP A 117 23.00 -28.09 11.09
N VAL A 118 22.24 -27.23 11.79
CA VAL A 118 21.40 -26.20 11.14
C VAL A 118 22.25 -24.96 10.88
N GLY A 119 23.22 -25.10 9.97
CA GLY A 119 23.93 -23.96 9.40
C GLY A 119 23.01 -23.09 8.56
N PRO A 120 23.37 -21.81 8.30
CA PRO A 120 22.60 -20.90 7.44
C PRO A 120 22.38 -21.43 6.01
N ASP A 121 23.13 -22.45 5.62
CA ASP A 121 23.06 -23.10 4.30
C ASP A 121 21.98 -24.21 4.20
N SER A 122 21.33 -24.57 5.32
CA SER A 122 20.28 -25.60 5.36
C SER A 122 18.89 -25.11 4.92
N ILE A 123 18.78 -23.82 4.59
CA ILE A 123 17.58 -23.24 4.01
C ILE A 123 17.59 -23.59 2.52
N GLU A 124 16.79 -24.59 2.13
CA GLU A 124 16.54 -24.86 0.71
C GLU A 124 16.18 -23.54 0.00
N PRO A 125 16.79 -23.23 -1.16
CA PRO A 125 16.49 -21.99 -1.85
C PRO A 125 15.02 -22.03 -2.27
N VAL A 126 14.19 -21.28 -1.53
CA VAL A 126 12.78 -21.08 -1.87
C VAL A 126 12.74 -20.67 -3.32
N LYS A 127 12.19 -21.54 -4.18
CA LYS A 127 12.08 -21.29 -5.63
C LYS A 127 11.54 -19.88 -5.80
N LYS A 128 12.35 -18.98 -6.36
CA LYS A 128 11.98 -17.58 -6.55
C LYS A 128 10.71 -17.57 -7.40
N LYS A 129 9.55 -17.38 -6.75
CA LYS A 129 8.28 -17.26 -7.44
C LYS A 129 8.43 -16.08 -8.42
N LYS A 130 7.92 -16.23 -9.63
CA LYS A 130 7.90 -15.15 -10.63
C LYS A 130 7.11 -13.99 -10.03
N VAL A 131 7.83 -12.99 -9.52
CA VAL A 131 7.23 -11.84 -8.86
C VAL A 131 6.61 -10.97 -9.94
N ASN A 132 5.37 -10.52 -9.73
CA ASN A 132 4.73 -9.61 -10.66
C ASN A 132 5.48 -8.26 -10.64
N ARG A 133 5.79 -7.71 -11.82
CA ARG A 133 6.56 -6.46 -11.97
C ARG A 133 5.97 -5.31 -11.14
N TYR A 134 4.64 -5.22 -11.07
CA TYR A 134 3.95 -4.19 -10.29
C TYR A 134 4.08 -4.38 -8.78
N ALA A 135 4.21 -5.63 -8.31
CA ALA A 135 4.39 -5.92 -6.89
C ALA A 135 5.81 -5.57 -6.39
N GLU A 136 6.79 -5.50 -7.28
CA GLU A 136 8.15 -5.06 -6.99
C GLU A 136 8.20 -3.53 -6.82
N LEU A 137 7.53 -2.80 -7.71
CA LEU A 137 7.39 -1.33 -7.64
C LEU A 137 6.72 -0.85 -6.34
N MET A 138 5.84 -1.65 -5.73
CA MET A 138 5.22 -1.33 -4.44
C MET A 138 6.15 -1.54 -3.24
N LYS A 139 7.22 -2.33 -3.37
CA LYS A 139 8.16 -2.62 -2.28
C LYS A 139 9.32 -1.63 -2.24
N ASP A 140 9.64 -1.02 -3.38
CA ASP A 140 10.77 -0.12 -3.50
C ASP A 140 10.43 1.30 -2.99
N PRO A 141 11.08 1.77 -1.92
CA PRO A 141 10.80 3.10 -1.34
C PRO A 141 11.29 4.27 -2.23
N GLN A 142 12.05 3.99 -3.29
CA GLN A 142 12.42 4.98 -4.31
C GLN A 142 11.30 5.18 -5.35
N SER A 143 10.37 4.22 -5.47
CA SER A 143 9.24 4.22 -6.42
C SER A 143 7.90 4.51 -5.70
N VAL A 144 7.92 5.29 -4.61
CA VAL A 144 6.73 5.61 -3.81
C VAL A 144 5.61 6.23 -4.64
N LYS A 145 5.94 7.06 -5.64
CA LYS A 145 4.94 7.65 -6.53
C LYS A 145 4.21 6.58 -7.34
N ASP A 146 4.94 5.63 -7.91
CA ASP A 146 4.35 4.57 -8.72
C ASP A 146 3.60 3.58 -7.83
N ALA A 147 4.08 3.31 -6.62
CA ALA A 147 3.38 2.49 -5.62
C ALA A 147 2.03 3.09 -5.22
N VAL A 148 1.95 4.40 -5.01
CA VAL A 148 0.70 5.12 -4.70
C VAL A 148 -0.26 5.11 -5.89
N VAL A 149 0.24 5.31 -7.10
CA VAL A 149 -0.59 5.24 -8.32
C VAL A 149 -1.12 3.82 -8.54
N LEU A 150 -0.27 2.80 -8.36
CA LEU A 150 -0.67 1.40 -8.51
C LEU A 150 -1.66 0.96 -7.44
N SER A 151 -1.47 1.35 -6.17
CA SER A 151 -2.43 1.04 -5.11
C SER A 151 -3.79 1.68 -5.38
N GLU A 152 -3.82 2.91 -5.91
CA GLU A 152 -5.05 3.59 -6.30
C GLU A 152 -5.75 2.90 -7.47
N ILE A 153 -5.01 2.44 -8.48
CA ILE A 153 -5.58 1.70 -9.62
C ILE A 153 -6.17 0.36 -9.16
N ILE A 154 -5.47 -0.37 -8.29
CA ILE A 154 -5.90 -1.68 -7.79
C ILE A 154 -7.12 -1.55 -6.87
N ASN A 155 -7.21 -0.51 -6.05
CA ASN A 155 -8.29 -0.35 -5.07
C ASN A 155 -9.57 0.31 -5.65
N ARG A 156 -9.58 0.70 -6.92
CA ARG A 156 -10.77 1.30 -7.54
C ARG A 156 -11.85 0.25 -7.79
N LYS A 157 -13.07 0.58 -7.37
CA LYS A 157 -14.30 -0.25 -7.35
C LYS A 157 -14.72 -0.95 -8.67
N HIS A 158 -14.03 -0.71 -9.79
CA HIS A 158 -14.38 -1.24 -11.11
C HIS A 158 -13.31 -2.15 -11.71
N PHE A 159 -12.36 -2.61 -10.89
CA PHE A 159 -11.53 -3.78 -11.13
C PHE A 159 -11.70 -4.79 -9.99
#